data_AF-A0A0G0U2K9-F1
#
_entry.id   AF-A0A0G0U2K9-F1
#
_cell.length_a   1.000
_cell.length_b   1.000
_cell.length_c   1.000
_cell.angle_alpha   90.00
_cell.angle_beta   90.00
_cell.angle_gamma   90.00
#
_symmetry.space_group_name_H-M   'P 1'
#
loop_
_entity.id
_entity.type
_entity.pdbx_description
1 polymer ?
#
loop_
_entity_poly.entity_id
_entity_poly.type
_entity_poly.pdbx_seq_one_letter_code
_entity_poly.pdbx_strand_id
1 'polypeptide(L)'
;MTYSVLEQKILKTVCYFDLFNFPLTNWEVYRNLYTAKGESTKEIIAALKNLATLKTLTFDQGFYFLPGRAEIIKSRKEHYLLAQAKMRIALNYARILKHLPFVQTVFVCNSLSYQNSRPESDIDFAIISHKNRLWTCRFFCAGLMALLRRRPTSNTQKNRLCLSFFVSESDPCLQKIAYSNDIHFVYWLKQFLPIYDRNNLVQKFADANTWLNEFLPNYSTTVTNSRWTIKSNFRLSFLLEKLLSTRLGDYFEHWVKRTQLKIMPSKLVELSQTSNTDVILTDTLLKFHDKDTRQEIQKQWTENYNKIIC
;
A
#
# COMPACT_ATOMS: atom_id res chain seq x y z
N MET A 1 15.28 -32.07 -0.83
CA MET A 1 16.24 -31.44 -1.77
C MET A 1 16.99 -30.35 -1.03
N THR A 2 18.26 -30.10 -1.32
CA THR A 2 19.02 -29.01 -0.69
C THR A 2 19.00 -27.77 -1.58
N TYR A 3 18.27 -26.73 -1.19
CA TYR A 3 18.23 -25.45 -1.89
C TYR A 3 19.33 -24.52 -1.37
N SER A 4 20.02 -23.83 -2.26
CA SER A 4 20.96 -22.76 -1.91
C SER A 4 20.27 -21.62 -1.17
N VAL A 5 21.04 -20.76 -0.49
CA VAL A 5 20.51 -19.60 0.23
C VAL A 5 19.73 -18.66 -0.70
N LEU A 6 20.20 -18.45 -1.93
CA LEU A 6 19.52 -17.60 -2.92
C LEU A 6 18.20 -18.23 -3.39
N GLU A 7 18.19 -19.53 -3.66
CA GLU A 7 16.97 -20.24 -4.06
C GLU A 7 15.92 -20.19 -2.95
N GLN A 8 16.32 -20.35 -1.68
CA GLN A 8 15.43 -20.18 -0.55
C GLN A 8 14.81 -18.77 -0.48
N LYS A 9 15.60 -17.71 -0.75
CA LYS A 9 15.08 -16.33 -0.81
C LYS A 9 14.10 -16.13 -1.98
N ILE A 10 14.40 -16.72 -3.14
CA ILE A 10 13.51 -16.69 -4.31
C ILE A 10 12.19 -17.40 -3.97
N LEU A 11 12.24 -18.59 -3.40
CA LEU A 11 11.07 -19.36 -3.00
C LEU A 11 10.23 -18.59 -1.95
N LYS A 12 10.86 -18.03 -0.92
CA LYS A 12 10.18 -17.13 0.04
C LYS A 12 9.42 -16.01 -0.65
N THR A 13 10.05 -15.38 -1.64
CA THR A 13 9.46 -14.29 -2.43
C THR A 13 8.28 -14.79 -3.25
N VAL A 14 8.46 -15.84 -4.05
CA VAL A 14 7.40 -16.42 -4.89
C VAL A 14 6.22 -16.90 -4.06
N CYS A 15 6.46 -17.58 -2.93
CA CYS A 15 5.40 -18.05 -2.02
C CYS A 15 4.55 -16.91 -1.48
N TYR A 16 5.14 -15.75 -1.17
CA TYR A 16 4.38 -14.60 -0.70
C TYR A 16 3.43 -14.08 -1.79
N PHE A 17 3.93 -13.91 -3.02
CA PHE A 17 3.11 -13.40 -4.12
C PHE A 17 2.08 -14.42 -4.62
N ASP A 18 2.34 -15.71 -4.44
CA ASP A 18 1.37 -16.78 -4.74
C ASP A 18 0.07 -16.64 -3.91
N LEU A 19 0.15 -16.17 -2.66
CA LEU A 19 -1.03 -15.88 -1.81
C LEU A 19 -2.00 -14.88 -2.47
N PHE A 20 -1.51 -14.07 -3.41
CA PHE A 20 -2.29 -13.04 -4.10
C PHE A 20 -2.57 -13.40 -5.58
N ASN A 21 -2.33 -14.65 -5.99
CA ASN A 21 -2.41 -15.11 -7.38
C ASN A 21 -1.57 -14.23 -8.32
N PHE A 22 -0.37 -13.88 -7.90
CA PHE A 22 0.50 -12.95 -8.59
C PHE A 22 1.79 -13.64 -9.05
N PRO A 23 1.80 -14.26 -10.24
CA PRO A 23 3.01 -14.87 -10.77
C PRO A 23 4.01 -13.77 -11.13
N LEU A 24 5.31 -14.01 -10.91
CA LEU A 24 6.35 -12.98 -10.97
C LEU A 24 7.21 -13.12 -12.22
N THR A 25 7.49 -12.01 -12.89
CA THR A 25 8.60 -11.97 -13.86
C THR A 25 9.96 -12.06 -13.16
N ASN A 26 11.03 -12.40 -13.90
CA ASN A 26 12.39 -12.38 -13.36
C ASN A 26 12.77 -11.02 -12.74
N TRP A 27 12.35 -9.90 -13.36
CA TRP A 27 12.57 -8.56 -12.82
C TRP A 27 11.80 -8.31 -11.53
N GLU A 28 10.55 -8.76 -11.45
CA GLU A 28 9.77 -8.64 -10.22
C GLU A 28 10.34 -9.52 -9.10
N VAL A 29 10.88 -10.71 -9.40
CA VAL A 29 11.62 -11.52 -8.43
C VAL A 29 12.85 -10.75 -7.92
N TYR A 30 13.66 -10.18 -8.82
CA TYR A 30 14.83 -9.39 -8.43
C TYR A 30 14.48 -8.22 -7.51
N ARG A 31 13.52 -7.39 -7.93
CA ARG A 31 13.11 -6.18 -7.20
C ARG A 31 12.48 -6.50 -5.84
N ASN A 32 11.75 -7.61 -5.75
CA ASN A 32 11.05 -8.02 -4.54
C ASN A 32 11.81 -9.08 -3.74
N LEU A 33 13.08 -9.34 -4.02
CA LEU A 33 13.80 -10.44 -3.38
C LEU A 33 13.90 -10.24 -1.86
N TYR A 34 13.20 -11.08 -1.10
CA TYR A 34 13.12 -10.97 0.36
C TYR A 34 14.47 -11.31 0.99
N THR A 35 15.00 -10.39 1.79
CA THR A 35 16.28 -10.46 2.52
C THR A 35 17.52 -10.63 1.62
N ALA A 36 17.52 -9.99 0.44
CA ALA A 36 18.68 -9.94 -0.45
C ALA A 36 19.92 -9.33 0.23
N LYS A 37 21.11 -9.68 -0.24
CA LYS A 37 22.42 -9.14 0.14
C LYS A 37 23.34 -9.10 -1.08
N GLY A 38 23.11 -8.15 -1.99
CA GLY A 38 24.01 -7.88 -3.11
C GLY A 38 23.95 -8.90 -4.26
N GLU A 39 22.92 -9.74 -4.33
CA GLU A 39 22.80 -10.71 -5.43
C GLU A 39 22.50 -9.99 -6.76
N SER A 40 23.27 -10.34 -7.77
CA SER A 40 23.13 -9.80 -9.12
C SER A 40 21.94 -10.39 -9.86
N THR A 41 21.40 -9.64 -10.82
CA THR A 41 20.34 -10.12 -11.72
C THR A 41 20.72 -11.42 -12.44
N LYS A 42 22.01 -11.61 -12.74
CA LYS A 42 22.51 -12.82 -13.43
C LYS A 42 22.42 -14.05 -12.53
N GLU A 43 22.80 -13.93 -11.26
CA GLU A 43 22.69 -15.01 -10.27
C GLU A 43 21.21 -15.40 -10.03
N ILE A 44 20.33 -14.39 -9.93
CA ILE A 44 18.89 -14.64 -9.75
C ILE A 44 18.28 -15.35 -10.95
N ILE A 45 18.63 -14.95 -12.17
CA ILE A 45 18.16 -15.64 -13.39
C ILE A 45 18.68 -17.09 -13.43
N ALA A 46 19.94 -17.33 -13.04
CA ALA A 46 20.49 -18.68 -12.99
C ALA A 46 19.77 -19.56 -11.95
N ALA A 47 19.54 -19.04 -10.75
CA ALA A 47 18.80 -19.73 -9.69
C ALA A 47 17.34 -20.00 -10.08
N LEU A 48 16.66 -19.05 -10.73
CA LEU A 48 15.30 -19.23 -11.25
C LEU A 48 15.23 -20.34 -12.31
N LYS A 49 16.21 -20.40 -13.22
CA LYS A 49 16.30 -21.49 -14.20
C LYS A 49 16.53 -22.83 -13.52
N ASN A 50 17.40 -22.91 -12.52
CA ASN A 50 17.65 -24.13 -11.78
C ASN A 50 16.38 -24.63 -11.06
N LEU A 51 15.68 -23.73 -10.36
CA LEU A 51 14.40 -24.05 -9.70
C LEU A 51 13.33 -24.53 -10.69
N ALA A 52 13.33 -24.01 -11.92
CA ALA A 52 12.45 -24.49 -12.98
C ALA A 52 12.85 -25.88 -13.50
N THR A 53 14.15 -26.16 -13.67
CA THR A 53 14.67 -27.48 -14.04
C THR A 53 14.34 -28.53 -12.99
N LEU A 54 14.43 -28.17 -11.71
CA LEU A 54 14.05 -29.03 -10.58
C LEU A 54 12.53 -29.21 -10.43
N LYS A 55 11.72 -28.51 -11.24
CA LYS A 55 10.25 -28.46 -11.16
C LYS A 55 9.72 -27.94 -9.82
N THR A 56 10.55 -27.28 -9.02
CA THR A 56 10.13 -26.56 -7.81
C THR A 56 9.34 -25.31 -8.16
N LEU A 57 9.70 -24.66 -9.27
CA LEU A 57 8.93 -23.58 -9.89
C LEU A 57 8.53 -23.96 -11.32
N THR A 58 7.43 -23.40 -11.80
CA THR A 58 7.06 -23.43 -13.20
C THR A 58 7.37 -22.08 -13.84
N PHE A 59 7.90 -22.10 -15.06
CA PHE A 59 8.07 -20.92 -15.90
C PHE A 59 7.19 -21.03 -17.14
N ASP A 60 6.24 -20.11 -17.29
CA ASP A 60 5.38 -20.01 -18.48
C ASP A 60 5.04 -18.55 -18.78
N GLN A 61 4.99 -18.22 -20.07
CA GLN A 61 4.64 -16.88 -20.58
C GLN A 61 5.40 -15.71 -19.91
N GLY A 62 6.65 -15.95 -19.52
CA GLY A 62 7.51 -14.94 -18.89
C GLY A 62 7.34 -14.82 -17.36
N PHE A 63 6.52 -15.67 -16.74
CA PHE A 63 6.29 -15.66 -15.30
C PHE A 63 6.76 -16.93 -14.61
N TYR A 64 7.25 -16.77 -13.38
CA TYR A 64 7.57 -17.81 -12.42
C TYR A 64 6.48 -17.92 -11.36
N PHE A 65 6.06 -19.15 -11.07
CA PHE A 65 5.01 -19.47 -10.10
C PHE A 65 5.15 -20.91 -9.59
N LEU A 66 4.38 -21.28 -8.57
CA LEU A 66 4.40 -22.62 -7.99
C LEU A 66 3.76 -23.66 -8.95
N PRO A 67 4.19 -24.93 -8.95
CA PRO A 67 3.62 -25.96 -9.81
C PRO A 67 2.10 -26.12 -9.65
N GLY A 68 1.40 -26.42 -10.75
CA GLY A 68 -0.05 -26.63 -10.75
C GLY A 68 -0.91 -25.36 -10.72
N ARG A 69 -0.31 -24.18 -10.88
CA ARG A 69 -0.99 -22.87 -10.75
C ARG A 69 -1.06 -22.08 -12.06
N ALA A 70 -1.01 -22.74 -13.21
CA ALA A 70 -0.92 -22.05 -14.51
C ALA A 70 -2.08 -21.07 -14.79
N GLU A 71 -3.25 -21.29 -14.17
CA GLU A 71 -4.43 -20.44 -14.26
C GLU A 71 -4.19 -19.00 -13.76
N ILE A 72 -3.25 -18.79 -12.82
CA ILE A 72 -3.01 -17.46 -12.25
C ILE A 72 -2.39 -16.49 -13.24
N ILE A 73 -1.80 -16.98 -14.35
CA ILE A 73 -1.34 -16.13 -15.46
C ILE A 73 -2.51 -15.42 -16.13
N LYS A 74 -3.62 -16.13 -16.33
CA LYS A 74 -4.85 -15.55 -16.89
C LYS A 74 -5.39 -14.48 -15.95
N SER A 75 -5.51 -14.79 -14.67
CA SER A 75 -5.95 -13.84 -13.64
C SER A 75 -5.02 -12.61 -13.56
N ARG A 76 -3.70 -12.79 -13.66
CA ARG A 76 -2.71 -11.69 -13.66
C ARG A 76 -2.97 -10.70 -14.79
N LYS A 77 -3.25 -11.19 -16.00
CA LYS A 77 -3.56 -10.36 -17.18
C LYS A 77 -4.90 -9.64 -17.04
N GLU A 78 -5.94 -10.33 -16.56
CA GLU A 78 -7.25 -9.74 -16.31
C GLU A 78 -7.18 -8.64 -15.24
N HIS A 79 -6.52 -8.93 -14.11
CA HIS A 79 -6.34 -7.98 -13.03
C HIS A 79 -5.54 -6.74 -13.44
N TYR A 80 -4.54 -6.91 -14.32
CA TYR A 80 -3.79 -5.79 -14.89
C TYR A 80 -4.72 -4.84 -15.67
N LEU A 81 -5.60 -5.35 -16.52
CA LEU A 81 -6.55 -4.52 -17.28
C LEU A 81 -7.55 -3.80 -16.36
N LEU A 82 -8.07 -4.51 -15.34
CA LEU A 82 -8.94 -3.92 -14.33
C LEU A 82 -8.23 -2.81 -13.53
N ALA A 83 -6.96 -3.03 -13.18
CA ALA A 83 -6.14 -2.03 -12.50
C ALA A 83 -5.96 -0.77 -13.35
N GLN A 84 -5.76 -0.88 -14.67
CA GLN A 84 -5.68 0.30 -15.55
C GLN A 84 -6.96 1.14 -15.52
N ALA A 85 -8.13 0.50 -15.56
CA ALA A 85 -9.41 1.20 -15.47
C ALA A 85 -9.59 1.88 -14.11
N LYS A 86 -9.28 1.18 -13.02
CA LYS A 86 -9.37 1.72 -11.64
C LYS A 86 -8.35 2.83 -11.38
N MET A 87 -7.16 2.76 -11.98
CA MET A 87 -6.16 3.83 -11.89
C MET A 87 -6.67 5.13 -12.51
N ARG A 88 -7.43 5.08 -13.61
CA ARG A 88 -8.05 6.29 -14.20
C ARG A 88 -9.05 6.92 -13.24
N ILE A 89 -9.86 6.10 -12.55
CA ILE A 89 -10.78 6.55 -11.51
C ILE A 89 -9.98 7.20 -10.37
N ALA A 90 -8.95 6.52 -9.86
CA ALA A 90 -8.07 7.02 -8.80
C ALA A 90 -7.49 8.40 -9.16
N LEU A 91 -6.95 8.56 -10.37
CA LEU A 91 -6.40 9.84 -10.85
C LEU A 91 -7.46 10.94 -10.94
N ASN A 92 -8.69 10.63 -11.39
CA ASN A 92 -9.77 11.62 -11.45
C ASN A 92 -10.11 12.16 -10.06
N TYR A 93 -10.19 11.30 -9.04
CA TYR A 93 -10.46 11.75 -7.68
C TYR A 93 -9.26 12.39 -7.01
N ALA A 94 -8.04 11.92 -7.26
CA ALA A 94 -6.84 12.58 -6.77
C ALA A 94 -6.69 14.00 -7.34
N ARG A 95 -7.16 14.27 -8.57
CA ARG A 95 -7.24 15.64 -9.13
C ARG A 95 -8.18 16.55 -8.36
N ILE A 96 -9.19 16.00 -7.68
CA ILE A 96 -10.10 16.74 -6.80
C ILE A 96 -9.46 16.89 -5.42
N LEU A 97 -8.97 15.79 -4.84
CA LEU A 97 -8.38 15.75 -3.50
C LEU A 97 -7.17 16.71 -3.38
N LYS A 98 -6.38 16.89 -4.44
CA LYS A 98 -5.23 17.81 -4.41
C LYS A 98 -5.61 19.27 -4.10
N HIS A 99 -6.87 19.64 -4.34
CA HIS A 99 -7.41 20.98 -4.10
C HIS A 99 -8.04 21.12 -2.71
N LEU A 100 -8.07 20.05 -1.91
CA LEU A 100 -8.57 20.09 -0.55
C LEU A 100 -7.49 20.57 0.43
N PRO A 101 -7.90 21.21 1.55
CA PRO A 101 -6.98 21.71 2.55
C PRO A 101 -6.04 20.63 3.10
N PHE A 102 -4.76 20.98 3.16
CA PHE A 102 -3.71 20.22 3.84
C PHE A 102 -3.37 18.85 3.24
N VAL A 103 -3.90 18.50 2.06
CA VAL A 103 -3.47 17.31 1.31
C VAL A 103 -2.09 17.56 0.68
N GLN A 104 -1.06 16.86 1.13
CA GLN A 104 0.30 17.01 0.61
C GLN A 104 0.66 15.94 -0.41
N THR A 105 0.30 14.70 -0.14
CA THR A 105 0.63 13.55 -1.01
C THR A 105 -0.54 12.59 -1.03
N VAL A 106 -0.80 11.96 -2.19
CA VAL A 106 -1.78 10.89 -2.32
C VAL A 106 -1.07 9.68 -2.93
N PHE A 107 -1.15 8.55 -2.23
CA PHE A 107 -0.72 7.25 -2.70
C PHE A 107 -1.94 6.39 -3.03
N VAL A 108 -1.77 5.51 -4.01
CA VAL A 108 -2.62 4.33 -4.19
C VAL A 108 -1.97 3.16 -3.45
N CYS A 109 -2.78 2.37 -2.76
CA CYS A 109 -2.33 1.23 -1.96
C CYS A 109 -2.96 -0.09 -2.44
N ASN A 110 -2.61 -1.20 -1.77
CA ASN A 110 -3.20 -2.52 -1.98
C ASN A 110 -3.12 -2.99 -3.44
N SER A 111 -4.04 -3.87 -3.84
CA SER A 111 -4.05 -4.54 -5.15
C SER A 111 -3.91 -3.61 -6.35
N LEU A 112 -4.40 -2.36 -6.28
CA LEU A 112 -4.30 -1.40 -7.37
C LEU A 112 -2.86 -0.92 -7.59
N SER A 113 -2.11 -0.75 -6.51
CA SER A 113 -0.77 -0.15 -6.56
C SER A 113 0.27 -1.01 -7.30
N TYR A 114 0.12 -2.32 -7.28
CA TYR A 114 0.96 -3.29 -8.01
C TYR A 114 0.21 -3.97 -9.18
N GLN A 115 -0.89 -3.35 -9.63
CA GLN A 115 -1.63 -3.73 -10.84
C GLN A 115 -2.22 -5.15 -10.78
N ASN A 116 -2.80 -5.52 -9.63
CA ASN A 116 -3.46 -6.80 -9.38
C ASN A 116 -4.91 -6.65 -8.90
N SER A 117 -5.64 -5.65 -9.40
CA SER A 117 -7.01 -5.37 -8.94
C SER A 117 -8.01 -6.43 -9.37
N ARG A 118 -8.85 -6.88 -8.44
CA ARG A 118 -9.99 -7.77 -8.72
C ARG A 118 -11.22 -6.97 -9.15
N PRO A 119 -12.24 -7.57 -9.79
CA PRO A 119 -13.44 -6.85 -10.23
C PRO A 119 -14.11 -6.05 -9.12
N GLU A 120 -14.32 -6.68 -7.96
CA GLU A 120 -15.10 -6.12 -6.85
C GLU A 120 -14.30 -5.24 -5.88
N SER A 121 -12.98 -5.11 -6.08
CA SER A 121 -12.14 -4.28 -5.21
C SER A 121 -12.53 -2.81 -5.26
N ASP A 122 -12.38 -2.15 -4.13
CA ASP A 122 -12.32 -0.70 -4.01
C ASP A 122 -10.95 -0.15 -4.45
N ILE A 123 -10.75 1.14 -4.23
CA ILE A 123 -9.56 1.91 -4.54
C ILE A 123 -9.09 2.55 -3.23
N ASP A 124 -7.96 2.08 -2.72
CA ASP A 124 -7.39 2.56 -1.47
C ASP A 124 -6.45 3.74 -1.68
N PHE A 125 -6.66 4.79 -0.89
CA PHE A 125 -5.75 5.91 -0.77
C PHE A 125 -5.11 5.99 0.61
N ALA A 126 -3.79 6.19 0.61
CA ALA A 126 -3.05 6.75 1.73
C ALA A 126 -2.74 8.22 1.44
N ILE A 127 -2.98 9.09 2.41
CA ILE A 127 -2.80 10.54 2.25
C ILE A 127 -1.79 11.04 3.28
N ILE A 128 -0.75 11.76 2.82
CA ILE A 128 0.09 12.56 3.72
C ILE A 128 -0.55 13.95 3.85
N SER A 129 -0.73 14.37 5.09
CA SER A 129 -1.30 15.67 5.46
C SER A 129 -0.24 16.60 6.03
N HIS A 130 -0.52 17.90 5.97
CA HIS A 130 0.31 18.90 6.65
C HIS A 130 0.35 18.68 8.17
N LYS A 131 1.45 19.08 8.81
CA LYS A 131 1.65 19.00 10.25
C LYS A 131 0.45 19.61 11.01
N ASN A 132 -0.01 18.91 12.05
CA ASN A 132 -1.09 19.32 12.96
C ASN A 132 -2.46 19.55 12.30
N ARG A 133 -2.68 19.02 11.10
CA ARG A 133 -3.93 19.23 10.32
C ARG A 133 -4.50 17.92 9.76
N LEU A 134 -4.15 16.80 10.37
CA LEU A 134 -4.52 15.45 9.95
C LEU A 134 -6.04 15.25 9.98
N TRP A 135 -6.71 15.67 11.05
CA TRP A 135 -8.16 15.52 11.19
C TRP A 135 -8.92 16.48 10.29
N THR A 136 -8.43 17.70 10.10
CA THR A 136 -8.99 18.66 9.13
C THR A 136 -8.84 18.14 7.70
N CYS A 137 -7.66 17.65 7.33
CA CYS A 137 -7.41 17.03 6.03
C CYS A 137 -8.38 15.87 5.78
N ARG A 138 -8.53 14.97 6.76
CA ARG A 138 -9.49 13.87 6.69
C ARG A 138 -10.93 14.36 6.58
N PHE A 139 -11.33 15.37 7.36
CA PHE A 139 -12.68 15.91 7.34
C PHE A 139 -13.09 16.34 5.93
N PHE A 140 -12.24 17.12 5.24
CA PHE A 140 -12.53 17.54 3.86
C PHE A 140 -12.49 16.36 2.88
N CYS A 141 -11.50 15.48 2.96
CA CYS A 141 -11.38 14.34 2.04
C CYS A 141 -12.55 13.36 2.22
N ALA A 142 -12.76 12.87 3.43
CA ALA A 142 -13.79 11.89 3.75
C ALA A 142 -15.19 12.50 3.63
N GLY A 143 -15.37 13.76 4.01
CA GLY A 143 -16.63 14.49 3.87
C GLY A 143 -17.03 14.67 2.40
N LEU A 144 -16.11 15.11 1.55
CA LEU A 144 -16.39 15.22 0.11
C LEU A 144 -16.68 13.85 -0.52
N MET A 145 -15.89 12.83 -0.19
CA MET A 145 -16.13 11.48 -0.71
C MET A 145 -17.45 10.89 -0.22
N ALA A 146 -17.89 11.22 1.00
CA ALA A 146 -19.21 10.85 1.51
C ALA A 146 -20.33 11.58 0.77
N LEU A 147 -20.19 12.90 0.55
CA LEU A 147 -21.16 13.72 -0.19
C LEU A 147 -21.34 13.23 -1.63
N LEU A 148 -20.25 12.88 -2.30
CA LEU A 148 -20.26 12.30 -3.64
C LEU A 148 -20.69 10.82 -3.67
N ARG A 149 -21.03 10.24 -2.51
CA ARG A 149 -21.38 8.83 -2.32
C ARG A 149 -20.33 7.88 -2.91
N ARG A 150 -19.05 8.22 -2.77
CA ARG A 150 -17.91 7.45 -3.30
C ARG A 150 -17.18 6.61 -2.27
N ARG A 151 -17.52 6.72 -0.99
CA ARG A 151 -16.96 5.83 0.04
C ARG A 151 -17.52 4.40 -0.09
N PRO A 152 -16.73 3.37 0.25
CA PRO A 152 -17.22 2.01 0.32
C PRO A 152 -18.21 1.84 1.47
N THR A 153 -19.18 0.96 1.28
CA THR A 153 -20.14 0.49 2.28
C THR A 153 -20.15 -1.03 2.29
N SER A 154 -20.79 -1.65 3.28
CA SER A 154 -20.96 -3.12 3.33
C SER A 154 -21.56 -3.69 2.05
N ASN A 155 -22.45 -2.92 1.40
CA ASN A 155 -23.20 -3.35 0.23
C ASN A 155 -22.57 -2.88 -1.10
N THR A 156 -21.65 -1.91 -1.06
CA THR A 156 -21.02 -1.36 -2.27
C THR A 156 -19.54 -1.09 -2.06
N GLN A 157 -18.68 -1.89 -2.69
CA GLN A 157 -17.21 -1.75 -2.60
C GLN A 157 -16.57 -1.44 -3.95
N LYS A 158 -17.05 -2.09 -5.03
CA LYS A 158 -16.52 -1.94 -6.38
C LYS A 158 -16.32 -0.47 -6.80
N ASN A 159 -15.08 -0.14 -7.15
CA ASN A 159 -14.68 1.20 -7.63
C ASN A 159 -14.97 2.35 -6.65
N ARG A 160 -15.24 2.04 -5.38
CA ARG A 160 -15.36 3.05 -4.31
C ARG A 160 -13.97 3.44 -3.82
N LEU A 161 -13.89 4.60 -3.17
CA LEU A 161 -12.65 5.18 -2.68
C LEU A 161 -12.58 5.00 -1.18
N CYS A 162 -11.68 4.13 -0.74
CA CYS A 162 -11.35 3.96 0.66
C CYS A 162 -10.20 4.89 1.02
N LEU A 163 -10.41 5.77 2.00
CA LEU A 163 -9.35 6.61 2.55
C LEU A 163 -8.74 5.88 3.74
N SER A 164 -7.94 4.85 3.43
CA SER A 164 -7.50 3.81 4.35
C SER A 164 -6.43 4.30 5.32
N PHE A 165 -5.57 5.22 4.89
CA PHE A 165 -4.53 5.83 5.71
C PHE A 165 -4.51 7.36 5.62
N PHE A 166 -4.31 8.00 6.77
CA PHE A 166 -3.82 9.38 6.85
C PHE A 166 -2.56 9.41 7.69
N VAL A 167 -1.51 10.05 7.18
CA VAL A 167 -0.22 10.19 7.86
C VAL A 167 0.10 11.67 7.94
N SER A 168 0.56 12.16 9.09
CA SER A 168 1.05 13.53 9.22
C SER A 168 2.48 13.58 8.70
N GLU A 169 2.83 14.63 7.95
CA GLU A 169 4.22 14.85 7.50
C GLU A 169 5.23 15.04 8.65
N SER A 170 4.74 15.24 9.89
CA SER A 170 5.56 15.33 11.10
C SER A 170 6.06 14.00 11.63
N ASP A 171 5.39 12.90 11.28
CA ASP A 171 5.69 11.55 11.77
C ASP A 171 5.37 10.51 10.68
N PRO A 172 6.15 10.51 9.58
CA PRO A 172 5.90 9.64 8.42
C PRO A 172 6.39 8.19 8.59
N CYS A 173 7.10 7.88 9.67
CA CYS A 173 7.63 6.53 9.92
C CYS A 173 6.51 5.61 10.39
N LEU A 174 6.32 4.49 9.69
CA LEU A 174 5.30 3.50 10.01
C LEU A 174 5.86 2.25 10.69
N GLN A 175 7.16 2.22 11.02
CA GLN A 175 7.78 1.07 11.71
C GLN A 175 7.11 0.74 13.05
N LYS A 176 6.68 1.76 13.77
CA LYS A 176 6.03 1.65 15.10
C LYS A 176 4.75 0.79 15.11
N ILE A 177 4.18 0.47 13.95
CA ILE A 177 2.95 -0.33 13.81
C ILE A 177 3.19 -1.67 13.10
N ALA A 178 4.47 -2.00 12.85
CA ALA A 178 4.89 -3.29 12.32
C ALA A 178 4.88 -4.35 13.44
N TYR A 179 4.50 -5.58 13.10
CA TYR A 179 4.81 -6.73 13.95
C TYR A 179 6.30 -7.11 13.82
N SER A 180 6.82 -7.91 14.74
CA SER A 180 8.21 -8.37 14.71
C SER A 180 8.56 -9.15 13.44
N ASN A 181 7.62 -9.97 12.94
CA ASN A 181 7.69 -10.66 11.65
C ASN A 181 6.47 -10.26 10.83
N ASP A 182 6.63 -9.30 9.92
CA ASP A 182 5.52 -8.72 9.17
C ASP A 182 5.83 -8.61 7.68
N ILE A 183 5.95 -9.77 7.01
CA ILE A 183 6.23 -9.81 5.59
C ILE A 183 5.19 -9.05 4.78
N HIS A 184 3.91 -9.12 5.19
CA HIS A 184 2.84 -8.44 4.50
C HIS A 184 3.01 -6.93 4.58
N PHE A 185 3.28 -6.38 5.77
CA PHE A 185 3.46 -4.94 5.92
C PHE A 185 4.71 -4.41 5.20
N VAL A 186 5.79 -5.19 5.19
CA VAL A 186 7.00 -4.86 4.43
C VAL A 186 6.67 -4.64 2.95
N TYR A 187 6.02 -5.60 2.31
CA TYR A 187 5.61 -5.45 0.91
C TYR A 187 4.53 -4.40 0.73
N TRP A 188 3.58 -4.31 1.65
CA TRP A 188 2.48 -3.37 1.58
C TRP A 188 2.98 -1.92 1.54
N LEU A 189 3.89 -1.55 2.43
CA LEU A 189 4.48 -0.20 2.45
C LEU A 189 5.32 0.07 1.20
N LYS A 190 6.13 -0.89 0.74
CA LYS A 190 6.86 -0.75 -0.52
C LYS A 190 5.94 -0.60 -1.72
N GLN A 191 4.71 -1.10 -1.66
CA GLN A 191 3.74 -0.97 -2.73
C GLN A 191 2.98 0.37 -2.70
N PHE A 192 3.24 1.29 -1.78
CA PHE A 192 2.59 2.60 -1.82
C PHE A 192 3.01 3.36 -3.09
N LEU A 193 2.07 3.51 -4.03
CA LEU A 193 2.31 4.11 -5.33
C LEU A 193 1.91 5.59 -5.32
N PRO A 194 2.86 6.54 -5.35
CA PRO A 194 2.51 7.96 -5.29
C PRO A 194 1.88 8.41 -6.61
N ILE A 195 0.70 9.04 -6.53
CA ILE A 195 -0.01 9.60 -7.71
C ILE A 195 -0.12 11.13 -7.67
N TYR A 196 0.13 11.72 -6.51
CA TYR A 196 0.24 13.17 -6.31
C TYR A 196 1.25 13.45 -5.20
N ASP A 197 2.16 14.39 -5.41
CA ASP A 197 3.10 14.86 -4.40
C ASP A 197 3.33 16.37 -4.56
N ARG A 198 3.02 17.14 -3.51
CA ARG A 198 3.05 18.60 -3.53
C ARG A 198 4.44 19.17 -3.29
N ASN A 199 5.19 18.58 -2.35
CA ASN A 199 6.42 19.14 -1.78
C ASN A 199 7.54 18.09 -1.69
N ASN A 200 7.61 17.15 -2.64
CA ASN A 200 8.58 16.06 -2.65
C ASN A 200 8.56 15.21 -1.35
N LEU A 201 7.39 15.07 -0.73
CA LEU A 201 7.24 14.33 0.52
C LEU A 201 7.31 12.81 0.31
N VAL A 202 7.21 12.32 -0.92
CA VAL A 202 7.42 10.90 -1.24
C VAL A 202 8.82 10.47 -0.82
N GLN A 203 9.84 11.29 -1.08
CA GLN A 203 11.21 10.98 -0.68
C GLN A 203 11.35 10.99 0.85
N LYS A 204 10.81 12.02 1.51
CA LYS A 204 10.80 12.09 2.99
C LYS A 204 10.10 10.88 3.62
N PHE A 205 9.01 10.40 3.02
CA PHE A 205 8.30 9.20 3.47
C PHE A 205 9.14 7.94 3.26
N ALA A 206 9.84 7.82 2.13
CA ALA A 206 10.75 6.71 1.87
C ALA A 206 11.94 6.70 2.85
N ASP A 207 12.55 7.85 3.10
CA ASP A 207 13.69 8.01 4.01
C ASP A 207 13.32 7.68 5.47
N ALA A 208 12.09 8.03 5.88
CA ALA A 208 11.57 7.68 7.20
C ALA A 208 11.26 6.19 7.37
N ASN A 209 11.18 5.43 6.27
CA ASN A 209 10.88 4.00 6.26
C ASN A 209 12.03 3.16 5.67
N THR A 210 13.27 3.60 5.89
CA THR A 210 14.51 2.93 5.43
C THR A 210 14.72 1.55 6.06
N TRP A 211 14.12 1.26 7.22
CA TRP A 211 14.09 -0.07 7.85
C TRP A 211 13.60 -1.17 6.88
N LEU A 212 12.76 -0.82 5.90
CA LEU A 212 12.29 -1.74 4.87
C LEU A 212 13.42 -2.29 3.98
N ASN A 213 14.56 -1.59 3.89
CA ASN A 213 15.70 -2.01 3.07
C ASN A 213 16.42 -3.23 3.64
N GLU A 214 16.26 -3.52 4.94
CA GLU A 214 16.76 -4.76 5.54
C GLU A 214 16.05 -5.99 4.96
N PHE A 215 14.79 -5.83 4.57
CA PHE A 215 13.96 -6.89 4.02
C PHE A 215 13.92 -6.88 2.49
N LEU A 216 14.03 -5.72 1.85
CA LEU A 216 13.90 -5.54 0.40
C LEU A 216 14.94 -4.55 -0.13
N PRO A 217 16.23 -4.91 -0.17
CA PRO A 217 17.31 -3.97 -0.53
C PRO A 217 17.35 -3.65 -2.03
N ASN A 218 16.84 -4.54 -2.88
CA ASN A 218 16.76 -4.32 -4.33
C ASN A 218 15.58 -3.42 -4.72
N TYR A 219 14.74 -3.04 -3.76
CA TYR A 219 13.64 -2.14 -4.00
C TYR A 219 14.14 -0.69 -4.08
N SER A 220 13.75 0.00 -5.14
CA SER A 220 13.87 1.45 -5.28
C SER A 220 12.52 2.11 -5.08
N THR A 221 12.50 3.29 -4.44
CA THR A 221 11.29 4.13 -4.30
C THR A 221 10.58 4.20 -5.64
N THR A 222 9.30 3.81 -5.67
CA THR A 222 8.59 3.67 -6.93
C THR A 222 8.48 5.02 -7.63
N VAL A 223 9.23 5.17 -8.72
CA VAL A 223 9.06 6.28 -9.65
C VAL A 223 7.81 5.97 -10.47
N THR A 224 6.73 6.66 -10.13
CA THR A 224 5.48 6.53 -10.86
C THR A 224 5.66 7.05 -12.27
N ASN A 225 5.21 6.28 -13.26
CA ASN A 225 5.18 6.73 -14.65
C ASN A 225 4.44 8.08 -14.73
N SER A 226 4.96 9.04 -15.49
CA SER A 226 4.39 10.39 -15.60
C SER A 226 2.88 10.38 -15.91
N ARG A 227 2.38 9.37 -16.64
CA ARG A 227 0.95 9.17 -16.95
C ARG A 227 0.06 8.91 -15.73
N TRP A 228 0.64 8.44 -14.63
CA TRP A 228 -0.04 8.18 -13.35
C TRP A 228 0.32 9.20 -12.28
N THR A 229 0.97 10.31 -12.65
CA THR A 229 1.28 11.42 -11.74
C THR A 229 0.44 12.64 -12.07
N ILE A 230 0.04 13.37 -11.04
CA ILE A 230 -0.68 14.64 -11.16
C ILE A 230 0.27 15.77 -10.84
N LYS A 231 0.39 16.73 -11.76
CA LYS A 231 1.24 17.92 -11.56
C LYS A 231 0.69 18.82 -10.45
N SER A 232 1.62 19.36 -9.65
CA SER A 232 1.36 20.33 -8.58
C SER A 232 1.44 21.76 -9.16
N ASN A 233 0.35 22.22 -9.77
CA ASN A 233 0.31 23.55 -10.43
C ASN A 233 -0.44 24.61 -9.60
N PHE A 234 -1.75 24.41 -9.33
CA PHE A 234 -2.62 25.42 -8.72
C PHE A 234 -3.40 24.87 -7.51
N ARG A 235 -3.65 25.74 -6.51
CA ARG A 235 -4.28 25.41 -5.22
C ARG A 235 -5.54 26.26 -4.98
N LEU A 236 -6.71 25.63 -5.06
CA LEU A 236 -7.96 26.28 -4.67
C LEU A 236 -8.08 26.45 -3.14
N SER A 237 -7.49 25.52 -2.36
CA SER A 237 -7.51 25.57 -0.90
C SER A 237 -6.62 26.62 -0.27
N PHE A 238 -5.81 27.38 -1.02
CA PHE A 238 -4.74 28.22 -0.45
C PHE A 238 -5.24 29.21 0.62
N LEU A 239 -6.31 29.96 0.32
CA LEU A 239 -6.88 30.92 1.27
C LEU A 239 -7.46 30.23 2.51
N LEU A 240 -8.12 29.09 2.30
CA LEU A 240 -8.70 28.30 3.38
C LEU A 240 -7.61 27.68 4.27
N GLU A 241 -6.52 27.17 3.68
CA GLU A 241 -5.35 26.69 4.42
C GLU A 241 -4.71 27.83 5.23
N LYS A 242 -4.59 29.05 4.67
CA LYS A 242 -4.07 30.21 5.40
C LYS A 242 -4.92 30.56 6.62
N LEU A 243 -6.24 30.59 6.45
CA LEU A 243 -7.19 30.82 7.56
C LEU A 243 -7.09 29.70 8.62
N LEU A 244 -7.12 28.44 8.18
CA LEU A 244 -7.03 27.26 9.04
C LEU A 244 -5.61 27.01 9.58
N SER A 245 -4.61 27.81 9.21
CA SER A 245 -3.27 27.77 9.81
C SER A 245 -3.15 28.71 11.03
N THR A 246 -4.19 29.49 11.33
CA THR A 246 -4.26 30.35 12.52
C THR A 246 -4.75 29.57 13.75
N ARG A 247 -4.82 30.22 14.91
CA ARG A 247 -5.41 29.67 16.15
C ARG A 247 -6.87 29.22 15.98
N LEU A 248 -7.63 29.86 15.07
CA LEU A 248 -8.99 29.40 14.74
C LEU A 248 -8.96 28.02 14.08
N GLY A 249 -7.95 27.76 13.26
CA GLY A 249 -7.71 26.45 12.67
C GLY A 249 -7.30 25.39 13.68
N ASP A 250 -6.56 25.76 14.74
CA ASP A 250 -6.27 24.83 15.83
C ASP A 250 -7.55 24.44 16.57
N TYR A 251 -8.42 25.40 16.87
CA TYR A 251 -9.73 25.09 17.45
C TYR A 251 -10.56 24.21 16.51
N PHE A 252 -10.57 24.52 15.21
CA PHE A 252 -11.26 23.73 14.20
C PHE A 252 -10.74 22.29 14.13
N GLU A 253 -9.43 22.07 14.13
CA GLU A 253 -8.79 20.73 14.15
C GLU A 253 -9.30 19.90 15.34
N HIS A 254 -9.31 20.48 16.54
CA HIS A 254 -9.80 19.79 17.74
C HIS A 254 -11.31 19.50 17.66
N TRP A 255 -12.08 20.45 17.14
CA TRP A 255 -13.52 20.29 16.96
C TRP A 255 -13.84 19.19 15.94
N VAL A 256 -13.23 19.20 14.75
CA VAL A 256 -13.46 18.15 13.73
C VAL A 256 -12.94 16.78 14.18
N LYS A 257 -11.85 16.71 14.96
CA LYS A 257 -11.40 15.48 15.60
C LYS A 257 -12.51 14.90 16.48
N ARG A 258 -13.02 15.69 17.42
CA ARG A 258 -14.09 15.27 18.35
C ARG A 258 -15.35 14.84 17.60
N THR A 259 -15.77 15.60 16.59
CA THR A 259 -16.95 15.29 15.79
C THR A 259 -16.77 14.00 14.98
N GLN A 260 -15.61 13.81 14.33
CA GLN A 260 -15.33 12.59 13.58
C GLN A 260 -15.29 11.35 14.47
N LEU A 261 -14.70 11.44 15.67
CA LEU A 261 -14.69 10.33 16.63
C LEU A 261 -16.10 9.96 17.11
N LYS A 262 -17.00 10.94 17.28
CA LYS A 262 -18.41 10.69 17.65
C LYS A 262 -19.23 10.01 16.55
N ILE A 263 -18.95 10.31 15.28
CA ILE A 263 -19.69 9.76 14.13
C ILE A 263 -19.13 8.39 13.71
N MET A 264 -17.88 8.09 14.05
CA MET A 264 -17.23 6.83 13.71
C MET A 264 -17.92 5.65 14.40
N PRO A 265 -18.04 4.49 13.73
CA PRO A 265 -18.54 3.27 14.38
C PRO A 265 -17.80 2.99 15.69
N SER A 266 -18.55 2.71 16.76
CA SER A 266 -18.00 2.45 18.10
C SER A 266 -16.92 1.37 18.10
N LYS A 267 -17.13 0.31 17.33
CA LYS A 267 -16.16 -0.77 17.12
C LYS A 267 -14.77 -0.28 16.69
N LEU A 268 -14.67 0.71 15.81
CA LEU A 268 -13.37 1.25 15.37
C LEU A 268 -12.67 2.03 16.49
N VAL A 269 -13.45 2.79 17.28
CA VAL A 269 -12.90 3.54 18.41
C VAL A 269 -12.43 2.58 19.50
N GLU A 270 -13.19 1.54 19.80
CA GLU A 270 -12.82 0.48 20.75
C GLU A 270 -11.57 -0.28 20.30
N LEU A 271 -11.50 -0.69 19.03
CA LEU A 271 -10.31 -1.34 18.46
C LEU A 271 -9.06 -0.47 18.55
N SER A 272 -9.20 0.86 18.41
CA SER A 272 -8.06 1.78 18.54
C SER A 272 -7.51 1.93 19.96
N GLN A 273 -8.28 1.49 20.96
CA GLN A 273 -7.88 1.50 22.37
C GLN A 273 -7.27 0.16 22.80
N THR A 274 -7.66 -0.93 22.15
CA THR A 274 -7.24 -2.30 22.50
C THR A 274 -6.08 -2.82 21.66
N SER A 275 -5.95 -2.34 20.41
CA SER A 275 -4.92 -2.77 19.46
C SER A 275 -4.07 -1.58 19.01
N ASN A 276 -2.76 -1.72 19.11
CA ASN A 276 -1.81 -0.71 18.61
C ASN A 276 -1.52 -0.86 17.11
N THR A 277 -2.12 -1.85 16.47
CA THR A 277 -1.75 -2.28 15.12
C THR A 277 -2.91 -2.26 14.14
N ASP A 278 -4.14 -2.56 14.57
CA ASP A 278 -5.26 -2.79 13.63
C ASP A 278 -5.90 -1.47 13.19
N VAL A 279 -6.50 -0.76 14.15
CA VAL A 279 -7.07 0.57 13.98
C VAL A 279 -6.24 1.54 14.80
N ILE A 280 -5.78 2.62 14.19
CA ILE A 280 -4.94 3.62 14.88
C ILE A 280 -5.60 4.96 14.68
N LEU A 281 -5.89 5.67 15.78
CA LEU A 281 -6.55 6.98 15.78
C LEU A 281 -5.73 7.98 16.60
N THR A 282 -4.62 8.43 16.04
CA THR A 282 -3.72 9.41 16.68
C THR A 282 -3.72 10.73 15.90
N ASP A 283 -3.09 11.77 16.45
CA ASP A 283 -2.95 13.05 15.76
C ASP A 283 -1.89 13.05 14.65
N THR A 284 -1.15 11.95 14.50
CA THR A 284 -0.14 11.80 13.44
C THR A 284 -0.39 10.64 12.49
N LEU A 285 -1.25 9.69 12.85
CA LEU A 285 -1.56 8.51 12.05
C LEU A 285 -3.01 8.08 12.26
N LEU A 286 -3.75 7.94 11.15
CA LEU A 286 -5.04 7.26 11.09
C LEU A 286 -4.94 6.04 10.19
N LYS A 287 -5.29 4.87 10.72
CA LYS A 287 -5.42 3.59 9.99
C LYS A 287 -6.79 2.99 10.29
N PHE A 288 -7.54 2.61 9.25
CA PHE A 288 -8.95 2.20 9.37
C PHE A 288 -9.24 0.73 9.01
N HIS A 289 -8.29 -0.19 9.24
CA HIS A 289 -8.53 -1.62 9.02
C HIS A 289 -9.12 -2.27 10.27
N ASP A 290 -10.40 -2.64 10.22
CA ASP A 290 -11.10 -3.30 11.33
C ASP A 290 -10.80 -4.80 11.45
N LYS A 291 -10.22 -5.39 10.40
CA LYS A 291 -9.69 -6.75 10.38
C LYS A 291 -8.27 -6.75 9.83
N ASP A 292 -7.30 -6.81 10.73
CA ASP A 292 -5.89 -6.92 10.34
C ASP A 292 -5.56 -8.38 9.99
N THR A 293 -5.31 -8.64 8.71
CA THR A 293 -5.00 -9.98 8.19
C THR A 293 -3.50 -10.30 8.19
N ARG A 294 -2.64 -9.40 8.67
CA ARG A 294 -1.17 -9.54 8.54
C ARG A 294 -0.63 -10.79 9.21
N GLN A 295 -1.08 -11.10 10.43
CA GLN A 295 -0.64 -12.30 11.16
C GLN A 295 -1.10 -13.59 10.48
N GLU A 296 -2.32 -13.60 9.93
CA GLU A 296 -2.83 -14.75 9.17
C GLU A 296 -2.04 -14.94 7.87
N ILE A 297 -1.74 -13.87 7.16
CA ILE A 297 -0.89 -13.90 5.95
C ILE A 297 0.52 -14.40 6.30
N GLN A 298 1.10 -13.94 7.41
CA GLN A 298 2.41 -14.40 7.90
C GLN A 298 2.40 -15.90 8.19
N LYS A 299 1.34 -16.41 8.83
CA LYS A 299 1.16 -17.85 9.10
C LYS A 299 1.04 -18.66 7.81
N GLN A 300 0.12 -18.28 6.92
CA GLN A 300 -0.09 -18.95 5.63
C GLN A 300 1.18 -18.96 4.76
N TRP A 301 1.91 -17.84 4.71
CA TRP A 301 3.18 -17.75 4.00
C TRP A 301 4.22 -18.74 4.56
N THR A 302 4.34 -18.80 5.89
CA THR A 302 5.30 -19.69 6.57
C THR A 302 4.95 -21.16 6.30
N GLU A 303 3.67 -21.52 6.39
CA GLU A 303 3.20 -22.88 6.09
C GLU A 303 3.45 -23.27 4.63
N ASN A 304 3.13 -22.40 3.68
CA ASN A 304 3.33 -22.67 2.25
C ASN A 304 4.81 -22.78 1.90
N TYR A 305 5.66 -21.94 2.48
CA TYR A 305 7.11 -22.03 2.29
C TYR A 305 7.68 -23.34 2.86
N ASN A 306 7.28 -23.72 4.08
CA ASN A 306 7.75 -24.97 4.72
C ASN A 306 7.37 -26.22 3.92
N LYS A 307 6.18 -26.26 3.29
CA LYS A 307 5.76 -27.37 2.42
C LYS A 307 6.67 -27.60 1.19
N ILE A 308 7.44 -26.58 0.79
CA ILE A 308 8.32 -26.66 -0.39
C ILE A 308 9.74 -27.07 0.00
N ILE A 309 10.20 -26.65 1.19
CA ILE A 309 11.57 -26.89 1.65
C ILE A 309 11.73 -28.18 2.47
N CYS A 310 10.66 -28.67 3.08
CA CYS A 310 10.61 -29.98 3.74
C CYS A 310 10.46 -31.09 2.69
#